data_AF-A0A529MPA0-F1
#
_entry.id   AF-A0A529MPA0-F1
#
_cell.length_a   1.000
_cell.length_b   1.000
_cell.length_c   1.000
_cell.angle_alpha   90.00
_cell.angle_beta   90.00
_cell.angle_gamma   90.00
#
_symmetry.space_group_name_H-M   'P 1'
#
loop_
_entity.id
_entity.type
_entity.pdbx_description
1 polymer ?
#
loop_
_entity_poly.entity_id
_entity_poly.type
_entity_poly.pdbx_seq_one_letter_code
_entity_poly.pdbx_strand_id
1 'polypeptide(L)'
;FMGSSTGDLLVEDDEGVASILRNTRRRSAFHSEDEFRLRERLGERIEGDPSSHPVWRDEIAALRCTERLVRIARQTRARIHVLHISTAEEILFLEQHKDVATCEATPHHLTLAADDYARLGTLIQ
;
A
#
# COMPACT_ATOMS: atom_id res chain seq x y z
N PHE A 1 4.92 5.77 6.29
CA PHE A 1 3.95 5.54 5.20
C PHE A 1 4.70 5.65 3.88
N MET A 2 4.47 4.78 2.89
CA MET A 2 5.13 4.90 1.57
C MET A 2 4.27 5.57 0.50
N GLY A 3 2.98 5.77 0.76
CA GLY A 3 2.07 6.54 -0.07
C GLY A 3 0.97 7.17 0.76
N SER A 4 0.40 8.26 0.21
CA SER A 4 -0.72 9.05 0.74
C SER A 4 -0.83 9.08 2.26
N SER A 5 0.06 9.85 2.86
CA SER A 5 -0.06 10.27 4.26
C SER A 5 -0.13 11.78 4.29
N THR A 6 -0.85 12.33 5.27
CA THR A 6 -0.83 13.78 5.53
C THR A 6 0.39 14.17 6.36
N GLY A 7 1.00 15.32 6.08
CA GLY A 7 2.12 15.88 6.85
C GLY A 7 3.46 15.17 6.62
N ASP A 8 4.35 15.23 7.61
CA ASP A 8 5.76 14.82 7.50
C ASP A 8 6.01 13.31 7.66
N LEU A 9 4.96 12.48 7.54
CA LEU A 9 5.03 11.02 7.75
C LEU A 9 5.21 10.20 6.46
N LEU A 10 5.16 10.87 5.30
CA LEU A 10 5.39 10.27 4.00
C LEU A 10 6.89 10.03 3.77
N VAL A 11 7.24 8.79 3.43
CA VAL A 11 8.58 8.38 3.01
C VAL A 11 8.41 7.62 1.69
N GLU A 12 8.38 8.36 0.60
CA GLU A 12 8.02 7.84 -0.72
C GLU A 12 9.20 7.21 -1.48
N ASP A 13 10.44 7.60 -1.17
CA ASP A 13 11.63 7.18 -1.90
C ASP A 13 12.33 5.96 -1.27
N ASP A 14 13.02 5.20 -2.11
CA ASP A 14 13.71 3.96 -1.69
C ASP A 14 14.83 4.22 -0.67
N GLU A 15 15.52 5.36 -0.73
CA GLU A 15 16.65 5.66 0.13
C GLU A 15 16.18 5.96 1.57
N GLY A 16 15.12 6.75 1.71
CA GLY A 16 14.45 7.02 2.97
C GLY A 16 13.95 5.74 3.64
N VAL A 17 13.24 4.88 2.88
CA VAL A 17 12.78 3.58 3.37
C VAL A 17 13.95 2.70 3.80
N ALA A 18 15.01 2.62 2.99
CA ALA A 18 16.21 1.85 3.33
C ALA A 18 16.92 2.39 4.57
N SER A 19 16.96 3.72 4.76
CA SER A 19 17.52 4.36 5.95
C SER A 19 16.77 3.94 7.21
N ILE A 20 15.43 3.95 7.18
CA ILE A 20 14.59 3.49 8.29
C ILE A 20 14.84 2.01 8.58
N LEU A 21 14.84 1.18 7.55
CA LEU A 21 15.01 -0.27 7.70
C LEU A 21 16.43 -0.67 8.17
N ARG A 22 17.46 0.11 7.86
CA ARG A 22 18.81 -0.09 8.43
C ARG A 22 18.89 0.25 9.93
N ASN A 23 18.04 1.14 10.40
CA ASN A 23 18.05 1.62 11.78
C ASN A 23 17.01 0.94 12.68
N THR A 24 16.15 0.08 12.13
CA THR A 24 15.22 -0.74 12.94
C THR A 24 15.81 -2.09 13.29
N ARG A 25 15.45 -2.61 14.47
CA ARG A 25 15.80 -3.98 14.91
C ARG A 25 14.58 -4.90 14.99
N ARG A 26 13.37 -4.33 14.88
CA ARG A 26 12.09 -5.04 14.97
C ARG A 26 11.41 -5.08 13.61
N ARG A 27 10.37 -5.90 13.47
CA ARG A 27 9.52 -5.88 12.28
C ARG A 27 8.84 -4.51 12.20
N SER A 28 9.01 -3.82 11.07
CA SER A 28 8.40 -2.52 10.82
C SER A 28 7.13 -2.68 9.97
N ALA A 29 6.05 -1.98 10.33
CA ALA A 29 4.80 -2.02 9.61
C ALA A 29 4.69 -0.86 8.59
N PHE A 30 4.06 -1.13 7.45
CA PHE A 30 3.97 -0.20 6.34
C PHE A 30 2.57 -0.20 5.73
N HIS A 31 2.02 1.01 5.62
CA HIS A 31 1.04 1.35 4.61
C HIS A 31 1.75 1.41 3.25
N SER A 32 1.37 0.52 2.32
CA SER A 32 2.08 0.26 1.07
C SER A 32 1.25 0.70 -0.14
N GLU A 33 1.45 1.94 -0.59
CA GLU A 33 0.92 2.44 -1.86
C GLU A 33 1.97 3.34 -2.51
N ASP A 34 2.12 3.27 -3.84
CA ASP A 34 3.19 3.95 -4.57
C ASP A 34 2.80 5.40 -4.84
N GLU A 35 3.39 6.33 -4.09
CA GLU A 35 3.09 7.77 -4.22
C GLU A 35 3.32 8.31 -5.64
N PHE A 36 4.31 7.78 -6.37
CA PHE A 36 4.56 8.18 -7.75
C PHE A 36 3.38 7.79 -8.66
N ARG A 37 2.88 6.55 -8.55
CA ARG A 37 1.67 6.10 -9.25
C ARG A 37 0.45 6.93 -8.89
N LEU A 38 0.27 7.25 -7.61
CA LEU A 38 -0.84 8.10 -7.16
C LEU A 38 -0.78 9.49 -7.79
N ARG A 39 0.40 10.11 -7.91
CA ARG A 39 0.56 11.40 -8.58
C ARG A 39 0.32 11.32 -10.08
N GLU A 40 0.81 10.27 -10.74
CA GLU A 40 0.58 10.03 -12.17
C GLU A 40 -0.91 9.92 -12.51
N ARG A 41 -1.68 9.28 -11.62
CA ARG A 41 -3.12 9.04 -11.82
C ARG A 41 -4.03 10.08 -11.16
N LEU A 42 -3.49 11.21 -10.68
CA LEU A 42 -4.30 12.20 -9.96
C LEU A 42 -5.52 12.68 -10.78
N GLY A 43 -5.43 12.70 -12.10
CA GLY A 43 -6.54 13.06 -13.00
C GLY A 43 -7.72 12.07 -13.00
N GLU A 44 -7.54 10.86 -12.48
CA GLU A 44 -8.63 9.87 -12.31
C GLU A 44 -9.52 10.17 -11.11
N ARG A 45 -9.07 11.04 -10.20
CA ARG A 45 -9.85 11.44 -9.04
C ARG A 45 -10.92 12.44 -9.46
N ILE A 46 -12.18 12.04 -9.33
CA ILE A 46 -13.34 12.87 -9.67
C ILE A 46 -13.91 13.49 -8.40
N GLU A 47 -14.08 14.81 -8.40
CA GLU A 47 -14.66 15.52 -7.25
C GLU A 47 -16.13 15.12 -7.06
N GLY A 48 -16.51 14.79 -5.82
CA GLY A 48 -17.87 14.39 -5.48
C GLY A 48 -18.24 12.95 -5.85
N ASP A 49 -17.32 12.19 -6.46
CA ASP A 49 -17.55 10.79 -6.83
C ASP A 49 -16.58 9.85 -6.08
N PRO A 50 -17.02 9.21 -4.97
CA PRO A 50 -16.20 8.27 -4.23
C PRO A 50 -15.78 7.04 -5.04
N SER A 51 -16.53 6.66 -6.08
CA SER A 51 -16.24 5.47 -6.88
C SER A 51 -15.00 5.63 -7.77
N SER A 52 -14.53 6.86 -7.97
CA SER A 52 -13.25 7.12 -8.64
C SER A 52 -12.04 6.80 -7.76
N HIS A 53 -12.22 6.59 -6.44
CA HIS A 53 -11.13 6.34 -5.50
C HIS A 53 -10.31 5.09 -5.84
N PRO A 54 -10.90 3.88 -6.03
CA PRO A 54 -10.15 2.70 -6.44
C PRO A 54 -9.60 2.78 -7.87
N VAL A 55 -10.12 3.69 -8.72
CA VAL A 55 -9.56 3.94 -10.06
C VAL A 55 -8.28 4.77 -9.98
N TRP A 56 -8.29 5.80 -9.13
CA TRP A 56 -7.11 6.62 -8.84
C TRP A 56 -6.04 5.82 -8.10
N ARG A 57 -6.45 5.05 -7.10
CA ARG A 57 -5.61 4.23 -6.23
C ARG A 57 -5.70 2.76 -6.65
N ASP A 58 -5.24 2.51 -7.86
CA ASP A 58 -5.35 1.21 -8.51
C ASP A 58 -4.49 0.13 -7.84
N GLU A 59 -4.72 -1.12 -8.24
CA GLU A 59 -3.99 -2.29 -7.76
C GLU A 59 -2.48 -2.20 -8.04
N ILE A 60 -2.10 -1.49 -9.11
CA ILE A 60 -0.70 -1.25 -9.48
C ILE A 60 -0.01 -0.36 -8.43
N ALA A 61 -0.70 0.65 -7.87
CA ALA A 61 -0.14 1.48 -6.82
C ALA A 61 0.25 0.66 -5.59
N ALA A 62 -0.61 -0.28 -5.17
CA ALA A 62 -0.34 -1.15 -4.04
C ALA A 62 0.77 -2.17 -4.36
N LEU A 63 0.64 -2.92 -5.45
CA LEU A 63 1.61 -3.94 -5.86
C LEU A 63 3.02 -3.37 -6.03
N ARG A 64 3.16 -2.27 -6.80
CA ARG A 64 4.46 -1.64 -7.06
C ARG A 64 5.17 -1.22 -5.78
N CYS A 65 4.43 -0.66 -4.83
CA CYS A 65 4.98 -0.29 -3.53
C CYS A 65 5.41 -1.52 -2.72
N THR A 66 4.60 -2.56 -2.72
CA THR A 66 4.87 -3.81 -2.00
C THR A 66 6.11 -4.53 -2.56
N GLU A 67 6.29 -4.56 -3.88
CA GLU A 67 7.51 -5.07 -4.54
C GLU A 67 8.76 -4.28 -4.15
N ARG A 68 8.69 -2.94 -4.18
CA ARG A 68 9.78 -2.05 -3.74
C ARG A 68 10.14 -2.32 -2.28
N LEU A 69 9.15 -2.38 -1.40
CA LEU A 69 9.36 -2.60 0.03
C LEU A 69 10.02 -3.95 0.33
N VAL A 70 9.58 -5.04 -0.33
CA VAL A 70 10.19 -6.37 -0.20
C VAL A 70 11.64 -6.38 -0.67
N ARG A 71 11.95 -5.74 -1.81
CA ARG A 71 13.33 -5.61 -2.30
C ARG A 71 14.22 -4.89 -1.30
N ILE A 72 13.77 -3.75 -0.77
CA ILE A 72 14.54 -2.95 0.19
C ILE A 72 14.71 -3.71 1.51
N ALA A 73 13.69 -4.42 1.97
CA ALA A 73 13.75 -5.26 3.17
C ALA A 73 14.84 -6.34 3.04
N ARG A 74 14.93 -7.02 1.89
CA ARG A 74 16.00 -8.00 1.63
C ARG A 74 17.39 -7.35 1.61
N GLN A 75 17.54 -6.22 0.93
CA GLN A 75 18.81 -5.49 0.86
C GLN A 75 19.31 -5.02 2.24
N THR A 76 18.39 -4.63 3.11
CA THR A 76 18.68 -4.15 4.47
C THR A 76 18.67 -5.24 5.53
N ARG A 77 18.35 -6.50 5.15
CA ARG A 77 18.13 -7.63 6.06
C ARG A 77 17.08 -7.35 7.15
N ALA A 78 16.07 -6.54 6.82
CA ALA A 78 14.98 -6.18 7.71
C ALA A 78 13.76 -7.09 7.50
N ARG A 79 12.86 -7.09 8.48
CA ARG A 79 11.56 -7.78 8.41
C ARG A 79 10.46 -6.73 8.35
N ILE A 80 9.47 -6.93 7.48
CA ILE A 80 8.40 -5.96 7.22
C ILE A 80 7.01 -6.54 7.43
N HIS A 81 6.04 -5.70 7.75
CA HIS A 81 4.62 -6.05 7.81
C HIS A 81 3.84 -5.11 6.90
N VAL A 82 3.14 -5.65 5.91
CA VAL A 82 2.30 -4.85 5.00
C VAL A 82 0.90 -4.79 5.59
N LEU A 83 0.46 -3.56 5.89
CA LEU A 83 -0.86 -3.31 6.47
C LEU A 83 -1.94 -3.43 5.41
N HIS A 84 -3.15 -3.81 5.85
CA HIS A 84 -4.42 -3.74 5.10
C HIS A 84 -4.32 -4.03 3.59
N ILE A 85 -3.85 -5.23 3.22
CA ILE A 85 -3.82 -5.67 1.82
C ILE A 85 -5.23 -5.62 1.22
N SER A 86 -5.33 -5.07 0.02
CA SER A 86 -6.58 -4.86 -0.69
C SER A 86 -6.64 -5.50 -2.08
N THR A 87 -5.53 -6.07 -2.58
CA THR A 87 -5.42 -6.61 -3.93
C THR A 87 -5.06 -8.10 -3.94
N ALA A 88 -5.54 -8.82 -4.96
CA ALA A 88 -5.18 -10.23 -5.17
C ALA A 88 -3.71 -10.37 -5.62
N GLU A 89 -3.24 -9.41 -6.40
CA GLU A 89 -1.90 -9.32 -6.96
C GLU A 89 -0.85 -9.25 -5.84
N GLU A 90 -1.07 -8.43 -4.82
CA GLU A 90 -0.18 -8.38 -3.65
C GLU A 90 -0.16 -9.69 -2.89
N ILE A 91 -1.30 -10.37 -2.72
CA ILE A 91 -1.35 -11.68 -2.05
C ILE A 91 -0.53 -12.72 -2.82
N LEU A 92 -0.70 -12.80 -4.14
CA LEU A 92 0.06 -13.72 -5.00
C LEU A 92 1.57 -13.43 -4.93
N PHE A 93 1.94 -12.15 -4.93
CA PHE A 93 3.34 -11.74 -4.78
C PHE A 93 3.89 -12.09 -3.39
N LEU A 94 3.18 -11.72 -2.32
CA LEU A 94 3.62 -11.90 -0.92
C LEU A 94 3.66 -13.36 -0.50
N GLU A 95 2.87 -14.24 -1.12
CA GLU A 95 2.93 -15.68 -0.89
C GLU A 95 4.35 -16.22 -1.07
N GLN A 96 5.09 -15.68 -2.06
CA GLN A 96 6.45 -16.08 -2.42
C GLN A 96 7.54 -15.37 -1.56
N HIS A 97 7.15 -14.50 -0.63
CA HIS A 97 8.05 -13.58 0.10
C HIS A 97 7.89 -13.65 1.63
N LYS A 98 7.40 -14.80 2.13
CA LYS A 98 7.19 -15.06 3.57
C LYS A 98 8.49 -15.11 4.40
N ASP A 99 9.65 -15.14 3.75
CA ASP A 99 10.97 -15.04 4.38
C ASP A 99 11.19 -13.68 5.05
N VAL A 100 10.68 -12.60 4.44
CA VAL A 100 10.88 -11.22 4.91
C VAL A 100 9.58 -10.53 5.31
N ALA A 101 8.47 -10.85 4.63
CA ALA A 101 7.21 -10.13 4.76
C ALA A 101 6.14 -10.95 5.48
N THR A 102 5.26 -10.21 6.15
CA THR A 102 3.96 -10.67 6.64
C THR A 102 2.94 -9.63 6.21
N CYS A 103 1.67 -9.98 6.16
CA CYS A 103 0.61 -9.02 5.85
C CYS A 103 -0.62 -9.22 6.74
N GLU A 104 -1.49 -8.23 6.74
CA GLU A 104 -2.83 -8.31 7.31
C GLU A 104 -3.87 -7.85 6.28
N ALA A 105 -5.10 -8.29 6.45
CA ALA A 105 -6.27 -7.79 5.73
C ALA A 105 -7.32 -7.34 6.76
N THR A 106 -8.08 -6.31 6.42
CA THR A 106 -9.15 -5.78 7.28
C THR A 106 -10.51 -6.38 6.89
N PRO A 107 -11.50 -6.42 7.79
CA PRO A 107 -12.80 -7.01 7.48
C PRO A 107 -13.50 -6.40 6.26
N HIS A 108 -13.36 -5.09 6.01
CA HIS A 108 -13.97 -4.45 4.84
C HIS A 108 -13.36 -4.95 3.52
N HIS A 109 -12.04 -5.14 3.45
CA HIS A 109 -11.41 -5.74 2.26
C HIS A 109 -11.79 -7.21 2.03
N LEU A 110 -12.36 -7.88 3.04
CA LEU A 110 -12.84 -9.27 2.93
C LEU A 110 -14.35 -9.37 2.66
N THR A 111 -15.10 -8.29 2.81
CA THR A 111 -16.59 -8.33 2.81
C THR A 111 -17.25 -7.31 1.91
N LEU A 112 -16.51 -6.30 1.44
CA LEU A 112 -16.99 -5.25 0.55
C LEU A 112 -16.15 -5.22 -0.74
N ALA A 113 -16.72 -4.69 -1.81
CA ALA A 113 -16.05 -4.53 -3.10
C ALA A 113 -16.20 -3.10 -3.65
N ALA A 114 -15.46 -2.78 -4.72
CA ALA A 114 -15.56 -1.46 -5.37
C ALA A 114 -17.00 -1.12 -5.81
N ASP A 115 -17.79 -2.11 -6.21
CA ASP A 115 -19.20 -1.89 -6.61
C ASP A 115 -20.08 -1.36 -5.45
N ASP A 116 -19.67 -1.58 -4.19
CA ASP A 116 -20.40 -1.07 -3.03
C ASP A 116 -20.29 0.46 -2.87
N TYR A 117 -19.38 1.15 -3.58
CA TYR A 117 -19.31 2.62 -3.60
C TYR A 117 -20.65 3.25 -4.02
N ALA A 118 -21.40 2.63 -4.93
CA ALA A 118 -22.71 3.13 -5.37
C ALA A 118 -23.74 3.19 -4.24
N ARG A 119 -23.61 2.30 -3.25
CA ARG A 119 -24.52 2.18 -2.10
C ARG A 119 -23.99 2.90 -0.85
N LEU A 120 -22.69 2.81 -0.59
CA LEU A 120 -22.06 3.26 0.66
C LEU A 120 -21.33 4.59 0.52
N GLY A 121 -21.04 5.05 -0.69
CA GLY A 121 -20.33 6.30 -0.93
C GLY A 121 -19.00 6.33 -0.19
N THR A 122 -18.77 7.36 0.63
CA THR A 122 -17.54 7.52 1.42
C THR A 122 -17.44 6.63 2.65
N LEU A 123 -18.47 5.84 2.99
CA LEU A 123 -18.46 4.97 4.18
C LEU A 123 -17.65 3.68 4.00
N ILE A 124 -17.16 3.41 2.79
CA ILE A 124 -16.33 2.24 2.44
C ILE A 124 -14.82 2.55 2.42
N GLN A 125 -14.43 3.83 2.55
CA GLN A 125 -13.03 4.27 2.58
C GLN A 125 -12.41 4.09 3.97
#